data_AF-A0A1F4TP16-F1
#
_entry.id   AF-A0A1F4TP16-F1
#
_cell.length_a   1.000
_cell.length_b   1.000
_cell.length_c   1.000
_cell.angle_alpha   90.00
_cell.angle_beta   90.00
_cell.angle_gamma   90.00
#
_symmetry.space_group_name_H-M   'P 1'
#
loop_
_entity.id
_entity.type
_entity.pdbx_description
1 polymer ?
#
loop_
_entity_poly.entity_id
_entity_poly.type
_entity_poly.pdbx_seq_one_letter_code
_entity_poly.pdbx_strand_id
1 'polypeptide(L)' 'MKTTKETNELRQASLAELTKKLDETRKELIISRIQKVSQQLKNPLKVRVLRKKIARLLTVVHEKEKA' A
#
# COMPACT_ATOMS: atom_id res chain seq x y z
N MET A 1 -3.52 -15.86 0.57
CA MET A 1 -2.13 -15.41 0.31
C MET A 1 -2.01 -15.01 -1.17
N LYS A 2 -1.83 -13.71 -1.48
CA LYS A 2 -1.57 -13.15 -2.83
C LYS A 2 -0.25 -12.36 -2.88
N THR A 3 0.61 -12.50 -1.88
CA THR A 3 1.63 -11.50 -1.56
C THR A 3 2.94 -11.62 -2.35
N THR A 4 3.20 -12.75 -3.01
CA THR A 4 4.45 -12.99 -3.76
C THR A 4 4.43 -12.40 -5.17
N LYS A 5 3.28 -12.45 -5.87
CA LYS A 5 3.12 -11.82 -7.19
C LYS A 5 3.18 -10.29 -7.11
N GLU A 6 2.48 -9.70 -6.15
CA GLU A 6 2.43 -8.24 -5.97
C GLU A 6 3.83 -7.63 -5.75
N THR A 7 4.73 -8.28 -5.02
CA THR A 7 6.09 -7.76 -4.78
C THR A 7 6.96 -7.75 -6.03
N ASN A 8 6.83 -8.73 -6.91
CA ASN A 8 7.61 -8.77 -8.15
C ASN A 8 7.14 -7.70 -9.14
N GLU A 9 5.82 -7.49 -9.23
CA GLU A 9 5.22 -6.44 -10.05
C GLU A 9 5.61 -5.03 -9.57
N LEU A 10 5.72 -4.84 -8.24
CA LEU A 10 6.18 -3.57 -7.67
C LEU A 10 7.65 -3.29 -7.98
N ARG A 11 8.52 -4.31 -8.06
CA ARG A 11 9.93 -4.12 -8.45
C ARG A 11 10.10 -3.74 -9.93
N GLN A 12 9.21 -4.23 -10.80
CA GLN A 12 9.22 -3.90 -12.23
C GLN A 12 8.66 -2.50 -12.54
N ALA A 13 7.80 -1.96 -11.68
CA ALA A 13 7.19 -0.63 -11.86
C ALA A 13 8.18 0.53 -11.70
N SER A 14 7.99 1.65 -12.41
CA SER A 14 8.87 2.83 -12.33
C SER A 14 8.73 3.57 -10.99
N LEU A 15 9.77 4.30 -10.56
CA LEU A 15 9.77 5.11 -9.32
C LEU A 15 8.55 6.06 -9.27
N ALA A 16 8.23 6.70 -10.39
CA ALA A 16 7.08 7.61 -10.50
C ALA A 16 5.72 6.90 -10.37
N GLU A 17 5.63 5.63 -10.75
CA GLU A 17 4.41 4.84 -10.57
C GLU A 17 4.28 4.33 -9.13
N LEU A 18 5.41 4.01 -8.49
CA LEU A 18 5.45 3.58 -7.10
C LEU A 18 5.00 4.70 -6.16
N THR A 19 5.44 5.93 -6.39
CA THR A 19 5.02 7.10 -5.59
C THR A 19 3.54 7.40 -5.79
N LYS A 20 3.02 7.37 -7.03
CA LYS A 20 1.58 7.50 -7.31
C LYS A 20 0.74 6.45 -6.58
N LYS A 21 1.13 5.17 -6.68
CA LYS A 21 0.46 4.07 -5.96
C LYS A 21 0.51 4.25 -4.44
N LEU A 22 1.59 4.84 -3.92
CA LEU A 22 1.76 5.12 -2.49
C LEU A 22 0.74 6.16 -2.03
N ASP A 23 0.58 7.25 -2.78
CA ASP A 23 -0.38 8.31 -2.44
C ASP A 23 -1.84 7.83 -2.54
N GLU A 24 -2.17 7.04 -3.56
CA GLU A 24 -3.47 6.39 -3.67
C GLU A 24 -3.75 5.47 -2.47
N THR A 25 -2.79 4.62 -2.11
CA THR A 25 -2.93 3.68 -0.98
C THR A 25 -3.04 4.43 0.36
N ARG A 26 -2.39 5.59 0.50
CA ARG A 26 -2.54 6.48 1.67
C ARG A 26 -3.93 7.08 1.75
N LYS A 27 -4.49 7.57 0.63
CA LYS A 27 -5.87 8.08 0.58
C LYS A 27 -6.88 7.00 0.97
N GLU A 28 -6.73 5.79 0.43
CA GLU A 28 -7.56 4.65 0.81
C GLU A 28 -7.47 4.31 2.30
N LEU A 29 -6.27 4.42 2.90
CA LEU A 29 -6.09 4.19 4.33
C LEU A 29 -6.84 5.22 5.18
N ILE A 30 -6.86 6.49 4.77
CA ILE A 30 -7.60 7.56 5.46
C ILE A 30 -9.10 7.27 5.39
N ILE A 31 -9.63 6.96 4.21
CA ILE A 31 -11.05 6.60 4.04
C ILE A 31 -11.41 5.39 4.92
N SER A 32 -10.55 4.36 4.94
CA SER A 32 -10.77 3.17 5.76
C SER A 32 -10.70 3.46 7.27
N ARG A 33 -9.89 4.45 7.70
CA ARG A 33 -9.86 4.92 9.10
C ARG A 33 -11.13 5.69 9.46
N ILE A 34 -11.63 6.54 8.57
CA ILE A 34 -12.90 7.26 8.77
C ILE A 34 -14.06 6.26 8.89
N GLN A 35 -14.10 5.24 7.99
CA GLN A 35 -15.07 4.16 8.08
C GLN A 35 -14.96 3.35 9.39
N LYS A 36 -13.74 3.20 9.93
CA LYS A 36 -13.52 2.57 11.24
C LYS A 36 -14.14 3.39 12.37
N VAL A 37 -13.94 4.71 12.35
CA VAL A 37 -14.51 5.62 13.36
C VAL A 37 -16.03 5.65 13.26
N SER A 38 -16.59 5.65 12.05
CA SER A 38 -18.03 5.60 11.80
C SER A 38 -18.72 4.29 12.21
N GLN A 39 -18.00 3.31 12.78
CA GLN A 39 -18.49 1.96 13.13
C GLN A 39 -19.14 1.16 11.96
N GLN A 40 -19.11 1.68 10.73
CA GLN A 40 -19.59 1.02 9.50
C GLN A 40 -18.52 0.17 8.81
N LEU A 41 -17.46 -0.22 9.53
CA LEU A 41 -16.32 -0.89 8.93
C LEU A 41 -16.64 -2.35 8.61
N LYS A 42 -17.09 -2.59 7.38
CA LYS A 42 -17.40 -3.93 6.87
C LYS A 42 -16.21 -4.89 6.88
N ASN A 43 -14.96 -4.39 6.79
CA ASN A 43 -13.78 -5.26 6.72
C ASN A 43 -12.53 -4.67 7.43
N PRO A 44 -12.28 -5.00 8.71
CA PRO A 44 -11.11 -4.54 9.47
C PRO A 44 -9.78 -5.07 8.94
N LEU A 45 -9.76 -6.17 8.19
CA LEU A 45 -8.54 -6.72 7.60
C LEU A 45 -7.95 -5.80 6.51
N LYS A 46 -8.79 -4.98 5.86
CA LYS A 46 -8.37 -4.06 4.80
C LYS A 46 -7.32 -3.06 5.30
N VAL A 47 -7.49 -2.51 6.50
CA VAL A 47 -6.51 -1.61 7.13
C VAL A 47 -5.16 -2.30 7.31
N ARG A 48 -5.15 -3.57 7.72
CA ARG A 48 -3.91 -4.34 7.90
C ARG A 48 -3.21 -4.60 6.57
N VAL A 49 -3.97 -4.91 5.53
CA VAL A 49 -3.44 -5.15 4.17
C VAL A 49 -2.87 -3.86 3.58
N LEU A 50 -3.59 -2.74 3.68
CA LEU A 50 -3.14 -1.43 3.19
C LEU A 50 -1.84 -0.98 3.87
N ARG A 51 -1.72 -1.14 5.20
CA ARG A 51 -0.47 -0.84 5.91
C ARG A 51 0.72 -1.68 5.42
N LYS A 52 0.51 -2.99 5.21
CA LYS A 52 1.56 -3.88 4.67
C LYS A 52 1.94 -3.49 3.24
N LYS A 53 0.97 -3.06 2.42
CA LYS A 53 1.21 -2.62 1.04
C LYS A 53 2.06 -1.34 1.00
N ILE A 54 1.76 -0.36 1.87
CA ILE A 54 2.55 0.87 2.01
C ILE A 54 4.00 0.55 2.42
N ALA A 55 4.18 -0.33 3.41
CA ALA A 55 5.52 -0.71 3.86
C ALA A 55 6.36 -1.33 2.73
N ARG A 56 5.76 -2.24 1.94
CA ARG A 56 6.44 -2.86 0.79
C ARG A 56 6.78 -1.85 -0.31
N LEU A 57 5.86 -0.93 -0.63
CA LEU A 57 6.11 0.14 -1.59
C LEU A 57 7.31 1.00 -1.18
N LEU A 58 7.36 1.40 0.10
CA LEU A 58 8.47 2.16 0.65
C LEU A 58 9.79 1.39 0.60
N THR A 59 9.78 0.09 0.91
CA THR A 59 10.99 -0.75 0.81
C THR A 59 11.51 -0.80 -0.63
N VAL A 60 10.63 -1.00 -1.62
CA VAL A 60 11.05 -1.08 -3.04
C VAL A 60 11.55 0.28 -3.55
N VAL A 61 10.92 1.39 -3.16
CA VAL A 61 11.40 2.73 -3.50
C VAL A 61 12.81 2.95 -2.93
N HIS A 62 13.02 2.62 -1.66
CA HIS A 62 14.33 2.74 -1.01
C HIS A 62 15.39 1.81 -1.61
N GLU A 63 15.02 0.58 -1.99
CA GLU A 63 15.88 -0.35 -2.74
C GLU A 63 16.33 0.26 -4.07
N LYS A 64 15.45 1.00 -4.77
CA LYS A 64 15.76 1.66 -6.05
C LYS A 64 16.54 2.96 -5.91
N GLU A 65 16.36 3.71 -4.83
CA GLU A 65 17.10 4.94 -4.56
C GLU A 65 18.55 4.67 -4.11
N LYS A 66 18.80 3.52 -3.49
CA LYS A 66 20.14 3.10 -3.04
C LYS A 66 20.94 2.26 -4.05
N ALA A 67 20.29 1.76 -5.10
CA ALA A 67 20.92 1.01 -6.18
C ALA A 67 21.52 1.98 -7.22
#